data_AF-A0A9N8EM02-F1
#
_entry.id   AF-A0A9N8EM02-F1
#
_cell.length_a   1.000
_cell.length_b   1.000
_cell.length_c   1.000
_cell.angle_alpha   90.00
_cell.angle_beta   90.00
_cell.angle_gamma   90.00
#
_symmetry.space_group_name_H-M   'P 1'
#
loop_
_entity.id
_entity.type
_entity.pdbx_description
1 polymer ?
#
loop_
_entity_poly.entity_id
_entity_poly.type
_entity_poly.pdbx_seq_one_letter_code
_entity_poly.pdbx_strand_id
1 'polypeptide(L)'
;MEPLLPMLDSNSSVPVTTLADNNTADIQEECDPVTPDTTVVDGDLVNRELAVQRETIFQDAGLSLERFPQSSDGEDLIDKLLADEMEKLSVEEKERTTFDIHGMAHESNDPENIDELLEQLEQEIRKIPNRKAYEKAKYLNEEYVTGREFRLMFLRCDKFDVQASAQRIVTHLENKMDIFGGGPALARKLRMSDLNKDDVKSLKSGAWQLLPGCDAAGRLVLALSPTCIDGSLAVECHQRAIVLFIMSILQTEMAQKKGIVIVMWWSGQSLLQVQQSIFTQAQLMKKLRPGIPRKVAGVHILLSQKFLRPLVGGIHWFLHEELRARIRVHFGDFEELKFALQTFGIPTDRFPFRPKNEPIEMEHHLQCIQSWSKQEEKGNTSIDIIIPRRFDVLFGRGLHTRNHTGNLRAAHIADMFRDKYEAAGKYEKTAIAERIVTIIRESHGRFLKWEDDAWERVDQEAARNKISHFFRNTRNTGCPSKSKASPSDGSTSGGETSSDGDSLASALSKRAQSDSMQQSPQRIQKRYQRDS
;
A
#
# COMPACT_ATOMS: atom_id res chain seq x y z
N MET A 1 27.34 -62.47 9.90
CA MET A 1 28.67 -62.26 9.31
C MET A 1 29.03 -60.80 9.47
N GLU A 2 29.55 -60.44 10.64
CA GLU A 2 30.60 -59.42 10.77
C GLU A 2 31.95 -60.09 10.40
N PRO A 3 32.98 -59.34 9.98
CA PRO A 3 33.99 -58.87 10.96
C PRO A 3 34.57 -57.44 10.66
N LEU A 4 34.74 -56.60 11.68
CA LEU A 4 35.96 -56.30 12.49
C LEU A 4 36.94 -55.23 11.92
N LEU A 5 37.14 -54.20 12.75
CA LEU A 5 38.26 -53.23 12.78
C LEU A 5 39.60 -53.93 13.18
N PRO A 6 40.79 -53.28 13.08
CA PRO A 6 41.36 -52.55 14.25
C PRO A 6 42.28 -51.33 13.93
N MET A 7 42.22 -50.25 14.72
CA MET A 7 43.19 -49.76 15.75
C MET A 7 44.52 -49.15 15.26
N LEU A 8 44.88 -47.94 15.73
CA LEU A 8 45.94 -47.72 16.73
C LEU A 8 46.10 -46.25 17.17
N ASP A 9 46.56 -46.11 18.41
CA ASP A 9 46.59 -44.95 19.33
C ASP A 9 47.71 -43.92 19.09
N SER A 10 47.62 -42.75 19.74
CA SER A 10 48.59 -42.37 20.79
C SER A 10 48.30 -41.02 21.48
N ASN A 11 48.32 -41.08 22.81
CA ASN A 11 48.34 -40.00 23.80
C ASN A 11 49.63 -39.17 23.79
N SER A 12 49.57 -37.91 24.24
CA SER A 12 50.46 -37.29 25.25
C SER A 12 50.06 -35.81 25.43
N SER A 13 49.42 -35.44 26.55
CA SER A 13 49.99 -35.05 27.85
C SER A 13 50.74 -33.71 27.86
N VAL A 14 50.07 -32.74 28.48
CA VAL A 14 50.52 -31.45 29.01
C VAL A 14 51.72 -31.61 29.96
N PRO A 15 52.52 -30.54 30.15
CA PRO A 15 52.82 -30.17 31.53
C PRO A 15 52.64 -28.66 31.81
N VAL A 16 52.08 -28.41 33.00
CA VAL A 16 52.01 -27.15 33.74
C VAL A 16 53.03 -27.25 34.88
N THR A 17 53.76 -26.17 35.18
CA THR A 17 54.27 -25.69 36.49
C THR A 17 55.48 -24.75 36.22
N THR A 18 55.78 -23.62 36.88
CA THR A 18 55.31 -22.92 38.11
C THR A 18 56.17 -21.65 38.29
N LEU A 19 55.61 -20.58 38.92
CA LEU A 19 56.14 -19.68 39.98
C LEU A 19 57.56 -19.05 39.82
N ALA A 20 57.91 -17.86 40.31
CA ALA A 20 57.30 -16.70 40.96
C ALA A 20 58.43 -15.63 41.17
N ASP A 21 58.02 -14.44 41.63
CA ASP A 21 58.76 -13.45 42.45
C ASP A 21 59.46 -12.20 41.82
N ASN A 22 58.79 -11.06 42.08
CA ASN A 22 59.25 -9.79 42.71
C ASN A 22 60.53 -9.07 42.24
N ASN A 23 60.40 -7.81 41.79
CA ASN A 23 60.79 -6.62 42.60
C ASN A 23 60.58 -5.28 41.89
N THR A 24 60.34 -4.27 42.73
CA THR A 24 60.13 -2.82 42.52
C THR A 24 61.44 -2.03 42.27
N ALA A 25 61.42 -1.06 41.34
CA ALA A 25 62.15 0.24 41.35
C ALA A 25 61.92 0.93 39.98
N ASP A 26 61.17 2.03 39.87
CA ASP A 26 61.53 3.46 40.06
C ASP A 26 62.01 4.17 38.76
N ILE A 27 61.19 5.15 38.34
CA ILE A 27 61.51 6.46 37.74
C ILE A 27 61.77 6.61 36.20
N GLN A 28 60.92 7.50 35.65
CA GLN A 28 61.10 8.51 34.57
C GLN A 28 60.69 8.25 33.11
N GLU A 29 59.68 9.06 32.73
CA GLU A 29 59.51 9.85 31.48
C GLU A 29 59.57 9.15 30.13
N GLU A 30 58.41 9.08 29.45
CA GLU A 30 58.20 9.86 28.21
C GLU A 30 56.71 9.94 27.87
N CYS A 31 56.30 11.13 27.43
CA CYS A 31 54.94 11.46 26.98
C CYS A 31 54.65 10.86 25.61
N ASP A 32 53.41 10.41 25.37
CA ASP A 32 52.68 10.63 24.12
C ASP A 32 51.18 10.25 24.26
N PRO A 33 50.28 10.78 23.40
CA PRO A 33 48.97 11.27 23.83
C PRO A 33 47.87 10.22 23.86
N VAL A 34 46.93 10.44 24.79
CA VAL A 34 45.65 9.75 24.92
C VAL A 34 44.83 9.90 23.63
N THR A 35 44.63 8.82 22.91
CA THR A 35 43.54 8.70 21.93
C THR A 35 42.22 8.44 22.67
N PRO A 36 41.10 9.06 22.26
CA PRO A 36 39.81 8.77 22.85
C PRO A 36 39.35 7.38 22.38
N ASP A 37 39.06 6.53 23.36
CA ASP A 37 38.43 5.23 23.19
C ASP A 37 37.01 5.43 22.65
N THR A 38 36.86 5.43 21.33
CA THR A 38 35.58 5.22 20.68
C THR A 38 35.24 3.74 20.78
N THR A 39 34.55 3.37 21.86
CA THR A 39 33.71 2.18 21.86
C THR A 39 32.68 2.35 20.73
N VAL A 40 32.96 1.73 19.59
CA VAL A 40 31.96 1.48 18.56
C VAL A 40 30.94 0.56 19.20
N VAL A 41 29.86 1.15 19.70
CA VAL A 41 28.73 0.38 20.20
C VAL A 41 28.14 -0.32 18.98
N ASP A 42 28.38 -1.62 18.88
CA ASP A 42 27.86 -2.47 17.83
C ASP A 42 26.34 -2.34 17.81
N GLY A 43 25.81 -1.62 16.81
CA GLY A 43 24.38 -1.31 16.72
C GLY A 43 23.52 -2.57 16.70
N ASP A 44 24.08 -3.70 16.24
CA ASP A 44 23.44 -4.99 16.25
C ASP A 44 23.29 -5.58 17.67
N LEU A 45 24.26 -5.32 18.57
CA LEU A 45 24.17 -5.77 19.96
C LEU A 45 23.14 -4.94 20.74
N VAL A 46 23.11 -3.62 20.55
CA VAL A 46 22.12 -2.73 21.20
C VAL A 46 20.70 -3.08 20.75
N ASN A 47 20.51 -3.32 19.45
CA ASN A 47 19.20 -3.70 18.91
C ASN A 47 18.74 -5.07 19.42
N ARG A 48 19.65 -6.03 19.60
CA ARG A 48 19.34 -7.35 20.19
C ARG A 48 18.99 -7.25 21.67
N GLU A 49 19.72 -6.47 22.45
CA GLU A 49 19.48 -6.30 23.88
C GLU A 49 18.14 -5.60 24.14
N LEU A 50 17.82 -4.57 23.36
CA LEU A 50 16.52 -3.91 23.38
C LEU A 50 15.39 -4.86 22.97
N ALA A 51 15.59 -5.71 21.96
CA ALA A 51 14.59 -6.70 21.53
C ALA A 51 14.30 -7.73 22.63
N VAL A 52 15.34 -8.21 23.33
CA VAL A 52 15.20 -9.15 24.46
C VAL A 52 14.48 -8.50 25.64
N GLN A 53 14.88 -7.29 26.04
CA GLN A 53 14.20 -6.56 27.13
C GLN A 53 12.71 -6.34 26.83
N ARG A 54 12.36 -6.02 25.59
CA ARG A 54 10.95 -5.88 25.15
C ARG A 54 10.19 -7.19 25.25
N GLU A 55 10.78 -8.28 24.76
CA GLU A 55 10.15 -9.60 24.82
C GLU A 55 9.87 -10.00 26.28
N THR A 56 10.79 -9.69 27.20
CA THR A 56 10.59 -9.87 28.64
C THR A 56 9.44 -9.01 29.18
N ILE A 57 9.40 -7.70 28.90
CA ILE A 57 8.34 -6.81 29.43
C ILE A 57 6.95 -7.23 28.92
N PHE A 58 6.84 -7.66 27.66
CA PHE A 58 5.57 -8.16 27.13
C PHE A 58 5.19 -9.53 27.71
N GLN A 59 6.15 -10.42 27.96
CA GLN A 59 5.91 -11.66 28.70
C GLN A 59 5.43 -11.38 30.13
N ASP A 60 6.02 -10.38 30.80
CA ASP A 60 5.60 -9.90 32.13
C ASP A 60 4.19 -9.29 32.08
N ALA A 61 3.80 -8.65 30.96
CA ALA A 61 2.42 -8.21 30.67
C ALA A 61 1.45 -9.36 30.36
N GLY A 62 1.93 -10.62 30.31
CA GLY A 62 1.15 -11.80 29.97
C GLY A 62 0.84 -11.96 28.47
N LEU A 63 1.52 -11.22 27.60
CA LEU A 63 1.39 -11.32 26.14
C LEU A 63 2.29 -12.42 25.58
N SER A 64 1.73 -13.28 24.73
CA SER A 64 2.49 -14.25 23.95
C SER A 64 1.82 -14.51 22.59
N LEU A 65 2.47 -15.30 21.72
CA LEU A 65 1.87 -15.78 20.47
C LEU A 65 0.61 -16.64 20.71
N GLU A 66 0.29 -16.93 21.97
CA GLU A 66 -0.76 -17.84 22.41
C GLU A 66 -1.71 -17.19 23.45
N ARG A 67 -1.46 -15.97 23.95
CA ARG A 67 -2.27 -15.34 25.01
C ARG A 67 -2.31 -13.81 24.95
N PHE A 68 -3.51 -13.22 25.13
CA PHE A 68 -3.76 -11.78 25.31
C PHE A 68 -3.78 -11.40 26.81
N PRO A 69 -3.50 -10.12 27.16
CA PRO A 69 -3.68 -9.62 28.51
C PRO A 69 -5.15 -9.75 28.93
N GLN A 70 -5.36 -10.08 30.20
CA GLN A 70 -6.69 -10.29 30.78
C GLN A 70 -7.03 -9.27 31.87
N SER A 71 -6.13 -8.32 32.16
CA SER A 71 -6.27 -7.30 33.20
C SER A 71 -5.98 -5.89 32.67
N SER A 72 -6.55 -4.88 33.35
CA SER A 72 -6.28 -3.46 33.10
C SER A 72 -4.80 -3.09 33.24
N ASP A 73 -4.09 -3.72 34.18
CA ASP A 73 -2.66 -3.45 34.42
C ASP A 73 -1.80 -3.83 33.21
N GLY A 74 -2.23 -4.82 32.42
CA GLY A 74 -1.59 -5.19 31.16
C GLY A 74 -1.83 -4.18 30.04
N GLU A 75 -2.96 -3.46 30.06
CA GLU A 75 -3.26 -2.39 29.09
C GLU A 75 -2.36 -1.17 29.34
N ASP A 76 -2.29 -0.71 30.59
CA ASP A 76 -1.47 0.44 30.99
C ASP A 76 0.03 0.23 30.68
N LEU A 77 0.52 -1.00 30.83
CA LEU A 77 1.89 -1.36 30.50
C LEU A 77 2.18 -1.25 29.00
N ILE A 78 1.23 -1.65 28.14
CA ILE A 78 1.40 -1.55 26.69
C ILE A 78 1.33 -0.10 26.22
N ASP A 79 0.42 0.69 26.79
CA ASP A 79 0.33 2.12 26.48
C ASP A 79 1.61 2.86 26.90
N LYS A 80 2.19 2.51 28.05
CA LYS A 80 3.49 3.04 28.47
C LYS A 80 4.61 2.67 27.50
N LEU A 81 4.67 1.42 27.06
CA LEU A 81 5.67 0.98 26.07
C LEU A 81 5.52 1.72 24.73
N LEU A 82 4.28 1.93 24.28
CA LEU A 82 4.01 2.68 23.06
C LEU A 82 4.45 4.15 23.22
N ALA A 83 4.20 4.75 24.38
CA ALA A 83 4.66 6.10 24.68
C ALA A 83 6.20 6.20 24.67
N ASP A 84 6.89 5.29 25.36
CA ASP A 84 8.36 5.25 25.41
C ASP A 84 8.98 5.03 24.01
N GLU A 85 8.38 4.19 23.17
CA GLU A 85 8.82 4.01 21.77
C GLU A 85 8.61 5.29 20.95
N MET A 86 7.48 5.96 21.14
CA MET A 86 7.22 7.23 20.48
C MET A 86 8.19 8.32 20.93
N GLU A 87 8.61 8.36 22.20
CA GLU A 87 9.57 9.34 22.70
C GLU A 87 10.93 9.25 21.99
N LYS A 88 11.37 8.04 21.63
CA LYS A 88 12.65 7.79 20.96
C LYS A 88 12.74 8.32 19.52
N LEU A 89 11.61 8.57 18.87
CA LEU A 89 11.59 9.10 17.50
C LEU A 89 11.98 10.58 17.48
N SER A 90 12.75 10.99 16.47
CA SER A 90 13.06 12.41 16.26
C SER A 90 11.79 13.22 15.94
N VAL A 91 11.86 14.54 16.10
CA VAL A 91 10.72 15.43 15.76
C VAL A 91 10.35 15.28 14.28
N GLU A 92 11.34 15.24 13.41
CA GLU A 92 11.19 15.08 11.97
C GLU A 92 10.56 13.72 11.61
N GLU A 93 10.94 12.65 12.31
CA GLU A 93 10.38 11.32 12.10
C GLU A 93 8.91 11.24 12.55
N LYS A 94 8.57 11.89 13.66
CA LYS A 94 7.20 12.02 14.17
C LYS A 94 6.31 12.80 13.20
N GLU A 95 6.80 13.94 12.70
CA GLU A 95 6.08 14.76 11.72
C GLU A 95 5.86 14.00 10.42
N ARG A 96 6.91 13.39 9.85
CA ARG A 96 6.81 12.59 8.63
C ARG A 96 5.83 11.44 8.79
N THR A 97 5.88 10.74 9.91
CA THR A 97 4.94 9.65 10.23
C THR A 97 3.51 10.16 10.32
N THR A 98 3.30 11.32 10.96
CA THR A 98 1.98 11.94 11.07
C THR A 98 1.45 12.37 9.71
N PHE A 99 2.29 12.97 8.85
CA PHE A 99 1.93 13.38 7.49
C PHE A 99 1.58 12.19 6.61
N ASP A 100 2.38 11.12 6.68
CA ASP A 100 2.09 9.87 5.99
C ASP A 100 0.69 9.36 6.39
N ILE A 101 0.39 9.24 7.69
CA ILE A 101 -0.89 8.70 8.14
C ILE A 101 -2.09 9.52 7.64
N HIS A 102 -1.97 10.84 7.55
CA HIS A 102 -3.04 11.73 7.08
C HIS A 102 -3.13 11.90 5.56
N GLY A 103 -2.39 11.09 4.80
CA GLY A 103 -2.49 11.12 3.34
C GLY A 103 -1.87 12.38 2.73
N MET A 104 -0.88 12.98 3.40
CA MET A 104 -0.08 14.05 2.81
C MET A 104 1.06 13.45 2.00
N ALA A 105 1.09 13.75 0.71
CA ALA A 105 2.02 13.16 -0.23
C ALA A 105 3.45 13.70 0.00
N HIS A 106 4.40 12.79 0.16
CA HIS A 106 5.82 13.09 0.01
C HIS A 106 6.35 12.33 -1.21
N GLU A 107 6.96 13.05 -2.15
CA GLU A 107 7.66 12.40 -3.26
C GLU A 107 8.99 11.84 -2.76
N SER A 108 9.15 10.52 -2.85
CA SER A 108 10.41 9.84 -2.62
C SER A 108 11.01 9.55 -3.99
N ASN A 109 11.99 10.35 -4.39
CA ASN A 109 12.76 10.08 -5.59
C ASN A 109 13.76 8.97 -5.32
N ASP A 110 14.03 8.17 -6.35
CA ASP A 110 15.13 7.22 -6.27
C ASP A 110 16.45 8.02 -6.35
N PRO A 111 17.52 7.59 -5.66
CA PRO A 111 18.82 8.24 -5.76
C PRO A 111 19.37 8.09 -7.19
N GLU A 112 20.28 8.96 -7.59
CA GLU A 112 20.85 8.93 -8.95
C GLU A 112 21.76 7.72 -9.16
N ASN A 113 22.43 7.25 -8.10
CA ASN A 113 23.42 6.17 -8.13
C ASN A 113 22.82 4.76 -7.98
N ILE A 114 21.65 4.50 -8.57
CA ILE A 114 20.96 3.18 -8.47
C ILE A 114 21.85 2.04 -8.94
N ASP A 115 22.62 2.24 -10.01
CA ASP A 115 23.46 1.19 -10.60
C ASP A 115 24.58 0.74 -9.64
N GLU A 116 25.20 1.69 -8.95
CA GLU A 116 26.21 1.42 -7.91
C GLU A 116 25.58 0.65 -6.73
N LEU A 117 24.40 1.07 -6.28
CA LEU A 117 23.68 0.40 -5.18
C LEU A 117 23.30 -1.03 -5.55
N LEU A 118 22.91 -1.28 -6.80
CA LEU A 118 22.60 -2.63 -7.31
C LEU A 118 23.85 -3.52 -7.39
N GLU A 119 25.02 -2.95 -7.67
CA GLU A 119 26.28 -3.68 -7.64
C GLU A 119 26.69 -4.03 -6.20
N GLN A 120 26.63 -3.06 -5.28
CA GLN A 120 26.88 -3.29 -3.85
C GLN A 120 25.92 -4.33 -3.26
N LEU A 121 24.65 -4.33 -3.69
CA LEU A 121 23.65 -5.31 -3.26
C LEU A 121 24.06 -6.74 -3.59
N GLU A 122 24.59 -6.99 -4.78
CA GLU A 122 25.09 -8.32 -5.15
C GLU A 122 26.31 -8.71 -4.30
N GLN A 123 27.18 -7.75 -3.94
CA GLN A 123 28.31 -8.00 -3.05
C GLN A 123 27.85 -8.38 -1.63
N GLU A 124 26.85 -7.67 -1.07
CA GLU A 124 26.28 -7.98 0.24
C GLU A 124 25.57 -9.33 0.26
N ILE A 125 24.81 -9.68 -0.79
CA ILE A 125 24.19 -11.01 -0.89
C ILE A 125 25.24 -12.13 -0.84
N ARG A 126 26.41 -11.94 -1.45
CA ARG A 126 27.51 -12.92 -1.43
C ARG A 126 28.14 -13.12 -0.04
N LYS A 127 27.96 -12.18 0.88
CA LYS A 127 28.44 -12.30 2.26
C LYS A 127 27.50 -13.15 3.13
N ILE A 128 26.23 -13.31 2.75
CA ILE A 128 25.22 -14.03 3.53
C ILE A 128 25.45 -15.55 3.43
N PRO A 129 25.74 -16.27 4.53
CA PRO A 129 26.13 -17.69 4.47
C PRO A 129 24.98 -18.63 4.08
N ASN A 130 23.75 -18.37 4.54
CA ASN A 130 22.58 -19.22 4.25
C ASN A 130 21.68 -18.57 3.19
N ARG A 131 21.94 -18.86 1.91
CA ARG A 131 21.24 -18.28 0.76
C ARG A 131 20.85 -19.31 -0.31
N LYS A 132 20.47 -20.52 0.11
CA LYS A 132 20.22 -21.66 -0.79
C LYS A 132 19.11 -21.38 -1.79
N ALA A 133 18.03 -20.75 -1.36
CA ALA A 133 16.93 -20.37 -2.23
C ALA A 133 17.35 -19.30 -3.25
N TYR A 134 18.23 -18.36 -2.86
CA TYR A 134 18.78 -17.37 -3.79
C TYR A 134 19.58 -18.04 -4.91
N GLU A 135 20.53 -18.91 -4.56
CA GLU A 135 21.34 -19.62 -5.55
C GLU A 135 20.48 -20.53 -6.44
N LYS A 136 19.47 -21.20 -5.87
CA LYS A 136 18.52 -22.01 -6.64
C LYS A 136 17.70 -21.16 -7.60
N ALA A 137 17.20 -20.01 -7.15
CA ALA A 137 16.45 -19.08 -7.98
C ALA A 137 17.32 -18.53 -9.12
N LYS A 138 18.57 -18.15 -8.82
CA LYS A 138 19.54 -17.65 -9.78
C LYS A 138 19.88 -18.70 -10.84
N TYR A 139 20.06 -19.96 -10.43
CA TYR A 139 20.25 -21.09 -11.35
C TYR A 139 19.06 -21.30 -12.29
N LEU A 140 17.83 -21.14 -11.79
CA LEU A 140 16.61 -21.32 -12.58
C LEU A 140 16.37 -20.16 -13.56
N ASN A 141 16.62 -18.93 -13.13
CA ASN A 141 16.46 -17.73 -13.93
C ASN A 141 17.27 -16.56 -13.35
N GLU A 142 18.51 -16.42 -13.81
CA GLU A 142 19.41 -15.36 -13.37
C GLU A 142 18.89 -13.97 -13.73
N GLU A 143 18.29 -13.79 -14.91
CA GLU A 143 17.76 -12.52 -15.38
C GLU A 143 16.66 -11.98 -14.47
N TYR A 144 15.80 -12.85 -13.93
CA TYR A 144 14.78 -12.45 -12.96
C TYR A 144 15.40 -12.01 -11.63
N VAL A 145 16.30 -12.83 -11.06
CA VAL A 145 16.85 -12.60 -9.72
C VAL A 145 17.81 -11.39 -9.71
N THR A 146 18.60 -11.24 -10.77
CA THR A 146 19.50 -10.10 -10.96
C THR A 146 18.81 -8.94 -11.69
N GLY A 147 17.53 -9.07 -12.04
CA GLY A 147 16.78 -8.04 -12.74
C GLY A 147 16.66 -6.75 -11.92
N ARG A 148 16.78 -5.61 -12.61
CA ARG A 148 16.67 -4.27 -11.99
C ARG A 148 15.35 -4.11 -11.24
N GLU A 149 14.22 -4.44 -11.87
CA GLU A 149 12.89 -4.28 -11.28
C GLU A 149 12.73 -5.04 -9.96
N PHE A 150 13.18 -6.31 -9.94
CA PHE A 150 13.06 -7.16 -8.77
C PHE A 150 13.88 -6.59 -7.61
N ARG A 151 15.17 -6.29 -7.84
CA ARG A 151 16.09 -5.82 -6.79
C ARG A 151 15.74 -4.41 -6.30
N LEU A 152 15.34 -3.50 -7.20
CA LEU A 152 15.01 -2.12 -6.85
C LEU A 152 13.81 -2.02 -5.92
N MET A 153 12.85 -2.94 -5.99
CA MET A 153 11.72 -3.01 -5.06
C MET A 153 12.19 -3.19 -3.60
N PHE A 154 13.21 -4.01 -3.36
CA PHE A 154 13.77 -4.24 -2.02
C PHE A 154 14.57 -3.03 -1.55
N LEU A 155 15.44 -2.48 -2.40
CA LEU A 155 16.17 -1.24 -2.10
C LEU A 155 15.22 -0.10 -1.72
N ARG A 156 14.16 0.12 -2.49
CA ARG A 156 13.16 1.16 -2.18
C ARG A 156 12.49 0.94 -0.83
N CYS A 157 12.18 -0.31 -0.46
CA CYS A 157 11.49 -0.59 0.80
C CYS A 157 12.40 -0.39 2.03
N ASP A 158 13.70 -0.66 1.87
CA ASP A 158 14.72 -0.53 2.92
C ASP A 158 15.44 0.82 2.88
N LYS A 159 14.83 1.83 2.23
CA LYS A 159 15.40 3.19 2.10
C LYS A 159 16.83 3.20 1.55
N PHE A 160 17.12 2.26 0.64
CA PHE A 160 18.42 2.04 0.00
C PHE A 160 19.53 1.56 0.95
N ASP A 161 19.18 1.03 2.13
CA ASP A 161 20.10 0.22 2.92
C ASP A 161 20.37 -1.11 2.20
N VAL A 162 21.59 -1.22 1.68
CA VAL A 162 22.03 -2.35 0.85
C VAL A 162 22.10 -3.65 1.65
N GLN A 163 22.54 -3.60 2.91
CA GLN A 163 22.69 -4.78 3.76
C GLN A 163 21.32 -5.32 4.17
N ALA A 164 20.43 -4.43 4.62
CA ALA A 164 19.05 -4.79 4.93
C ALA A 164 18.32 -5.36 3.71
N SER A 165 18.52 -4.74 2.54
CA SER A 165 17.95 -5.21 1.26
C SER A 165 18.46 -6.60 0.87
N ALA A 166 19.77 -6.85 1.01
CA ALA A 166 20.36 -8.16 0.72
C ALA A 166 19.75 -9.25 1.61
N GLN A 167 19.66 -9.00 2.91
CA GLN A 167 19.05 -9.92 3.85
C GLN A 167 17.57 -10.16 3.53
N ARG A 168 16.83 -9.10 3.18
CA ARG A 168 15.42 -9.20 2.81
C ARG A 168 15.20 -10.01 1.53
N ILE A 169 16.04 -9.86 0.51
CA ILE A 169 15.98 -10.65 -0.73
C ILE A 169 16.20 -12.13 -0.44
N VAL A 170 17.24 -12.46 0.33
CA VAL A 170 17.52 -13.86 0.69
C VAL A 170 16.35 -14.45 1.46
N THR A 171 15.86 -13.75 2.49
CA THR A 171 14.70 -14.19 3.27
C THR A 171 13.43 -14.29 2.43
N HIS A 172 13.22 -13.40 1.46
CA HIS A 172 12.11 -13.46 0.51
C HIS A 172 12.10 -14.77 -0.27
N LEU A 173 13.24 -15.13 -0.86
CA LEU A 173 13.35 -16.33 -1.68
C LEU A 173 13.30 -17.61 -0.85
N GLU A 174 13.86 -17.63 0.36
CA GLU A 174 13.70 -18.76 1.29
C GLU A 174 12.21 -18.96 1.65
N ASN A 175 11.52 -17.89 2.06
CA ASN A 175 10.09 -17.95 2.35
C ASN A 175 9.26 -18.42 1.14
N LYS A 176 9.62 -17.97 -0.06
CA LYS A 176 8.95 -18.35 -1.30
C LYS A 176 9.21 -19.82 -1.65
N MET A 177 10.44 -20.30 -1.48
CA MET A 177 10.82 -21.70 -1.69
C MET A 177 10.12 -22.62 -0.68
N ASP A 178 9.94 -22.18 0.55
CA ASP A 178 9.27 -22.96 1.59
C ASP A 178 7.79 -23.20 1.29
N ILE A 179 7.08 -22.21 0.75
CA ILE A 179 5.63 -22.31 0.52
C ILE A 179 5.25 -22.75 -0.90
N PHE A 180 6.10 -22.48 -1.91
CA PHE A 180 5.87 -22.85 -3.32
C PHE A 180 6.82 -23.92 -3.86
N GLY A 181 7.82 -24.34 -3.08
CA GLY A 181 8.85 -25.29 -3.49
C GLY A 181 9.95 -24.66 -4.37
N GLY A 182 10.94 -25.49 -4.71
CA GLY A 182 12.10 -25.10 -5.53
C GLY A 182 11.88 -25.12 -7.06
N GLY A 183 10.63 -25.00 -7.51
CA GLY A 183 10.24 -25.03 -8.92
C GLY A 183 10.30 -23.66 -9.61
N PRO A 184 9.75 -23.53 -10.84
CA PRO A 184 9.80 -22.29 -11.60
C PRO A 184 9.23 -21.06 -10.88
N ALA A 185 8.18 -21.24 -10.06
CA ALA A 185 7.55 -20.17 -9.29
C ALA A 185 8.56 -19.39 -8.43
N LEU A 186 9.62 -20.04 -7.93
CA LEU A 186 10.68 -19.40 -7.15
C LEU A 186 11.37 -18.25 -7.91
N ALA A 187 11.65 -18.45 -9.20
CA ALA A 187 12.47 -17.58 -10.05
C ALA A 187 11.68 -16.78 -11.11
N ARG A 188 10.40 -16.51 -10.84
CA ARG A 188 9.58 -15.55 -11.62
C ARG A 188 8.51 -14.88 -10.76
N LYS A 189 7.82 -13.89 -11.34
CA LYS A 189 6.58 -13.32 -10.78
C LYS A 189 5.54 -14.45 -10.60
N LEU A 190 4.83 -14.42 -9.48
CA LEU A 190 3.81 -15.41 -9.13
C LEU A 190 2.56 -15.21 -9.99
N ARG A 191 1.84 -16.31 -10.24
CA ARG A 191 0.69 -16.41 -11.15
C ARG A 191 -0.50 -17.08 -10.46
N MET A 192 -1.68 -16.97 -11.06
CA MET A 192 -2.86 -17.67 -10.55
C MET A 192 -2.69 -19.19 -10.69
N SER A 193 -1.99 -19.66 -11.72
CA SER A 193 -1.65 -21.08 -11.91
C SER A 193 -0.70 -21.67 -10.86
N ASP A 194 -0.04 -20.85 -10.05
CA ASP A 194 0.80 -21.32 -8.93
C ASP A 194 -0.04 -21.72 -7.70
N LEU A 195 -1.34 -21.43 -7.71
CA LEU A 195 -2.26 -21.70 -6.62
C LEU A 195 -3.10 -22.96 -6.88
N ASN A 196 -3.23 -23.81 -5.87
CA ASN A 196 -4.17 -24.92 -5.89
C ASN A 196 -5.61 -24.46 -5.55
N LYS A 197 -6.57 -25.38 -5.54
CA LYS A 197 -7.98 -25.06 -5.29
C LYS A 197 -8.23 -24.42 -3.91
N ASP A 198 -7.53 -24.90 -2.88
CA ASP A 198 -7.67 -24.38 -1.51
C ASP A 198 -7.01 -23.01 -1.36
N ASP A 199 -5.88 -22.80 -2.03
CA ASP A 199 -5.23 -21.49 -2.11
C ASP A 199 -6.15 -20.46 -2.79
N VAL A 200 -6.80 -20.84 -3.90
CA VAL A 200 -7.77 -20.00 -4.60
C VAL A 200 -9.01 -19.75 -3.73
N LYS A 201 -9.47 -20.75 -2.97
CA LYS A 201 -10.56 -20.58 -1.99
C LYS A 201 -10.17 -19.56 -0.93
N SER A 202 -8.96 -19.65 -0.37
CA SER A 202 -8.40 -18.68 0.56
C SER A 202 -8.31 -17.28 -0.05
N LEU A 203 -7.76 -17.16 -1.26
CA LEU A 203 -7.64 -15.89 -1.96
C LEU A 203 -9.01 -15.23 -2.20
N LYS A 204 -10.03 -16.03 -2.52
CA LYS A 204 -11.41 -15.57 -2.74
C LYS A 204 -12.21 -15.33 -1.45
N SER A 205 -11.67 -15.61 -0.27
CA SER A 205 -12.41 -15.45 1.00
C SER A 205 -12.68 -13.99 1.37
N GLY A 206 -11.94 -13.04 0.76
CA GLY A 206 -12.06 -11.62 1.06
C GLY A 206 -11.36 -11.19 2.35
N ALA A 207 -10.52 -12.06 2.94
CA ALA A 207 -9.68 -11.70 4.07
C ALA A 207 -8.75 -10.53 3.75
N TRP A 208 -8.20 -10.49 2.53
CA TRP A 208 -7.47 -9.36 1.99
C TRP A 208 -8.17 -8.88 0.73
N GLN A 209 -8.46 -7.58 0.64
CA GLN A 209 -9.06 -6.94 -0.53
C GLN A 209 -8.30 -5.67 -0.91
N LEU A 210 -8.23 -5.39 -2.21
CA LEU A 210 -7.68 -4.15 -2.76
C LEU A 210 -8.84 -3.21 -3.07
N LEU A 211 -8.83 -2.00 -2.49
CA LEU A 211 -9.87 -1.03 -2.80
C LEU A 211 -9.73 -0.51 -4.24
N PRO A 212 -10.83 -0.25 -4.96
CA PRO A 212 -10.83 0.26 -6.33
C PRO A 212 -10.45 1.76 -6.44
N GLY A 213 -9.90 2.34 -5.38
CA GLY A 213 -9.51 3.75 -5.29
C GLY A 213 -8.29 3.93 -4.40
N CYS A 214 -7.60 5.04 -4.59
CA CYS A 214 -6.48 5.44 -3.76
C CYS A 214 -6.91 6.39 -2.65
N ASP A 215 -6.10 6.50 -1.60
CA ASP A 215 -6.24 7.60 -0.65
C ASP A 215 -5.85 8.97 -1.26
N ALA A 216 -5.95 10.03 -0.45
CA ALA A 216 -5.63 11.39 -0.87
C ALA A 216 -4.17 11.58 -1.34
N ALA A 217 -3.22 10.81 -0.82
CA ALA A 217 -1.82 10.80 -1.26
C ALA A 217 -1.60 10.02 -2.57
N GLY A 218 -2.62 9.32 -3.06
CA GLY A 218 -2.53 8.44 -4.22
C GLY A 218 -1.83 7.12 -3.90
N ARG A 219 -2.04 6.57 -2.70
CA ARG A 219 -1.56 5.25 -2.26
C ARG A 219 -2.65 4.20 -2.41
N LEU A 220 -2.23 2.96 -2.61
CA LEU A 220 -3.14 1.82 -2.62
C LEU A 220 -3.64 1.54 -1.20
N VAL A 221 -4.95 1.25 -1.07
CA VAL A 221 -5.58 0.92 0.21
C VAL A 221 -5.93 -0.56 0.23
N LEU A 222 -5.38 -1.28 1.20
CA LEU A 222 -5.66 -2.69 1.44
C LEU A 222 -6.62 -2.82 2.61
N ALA A 223 -7.71 -3.54 2.37
CA ALA A 223 -8.70 -3.91 3.36
C ALA A 223 -8.36 -5.30 3.92
N LEU A 224 -8.22 -5.43 5.23
CA LEU A 224 -8.00 -6.68 5.94
C LEU A 224 -9.17 -7.02 6.88
N SER A 225 -9.80 -8.15 6.64
CA SER A 225 -10.80 -8.81 7.50
C SER A 225 -10.24 -10.14 8.02
N PRO A 226 -9.56 -10.17 9.17
CA PRO A 226 -8.95 -11.40 9.68
C PRO A 226 -9.96 -12.51 9.96
N THR A 227 -11.22 -12.14 10.21
CA THR A 227 -12.31 -13.09 10.47
C THR A 227 -12.78 -13.84 9.23
N CYS A 228 -12.37 -13.41 8.03
CA CYS A 228 -12.65 -14.09 6.77
C CYS A 228 -11.57 -15.14 6.42
N ILE A 229 -10.59 -15.36 7.31
CA ILE A 229 -9.63 -16.45 7.18
C ILE A 229 -10.34 -17.76 7.54
N ASP A 230 -10.38 -18.69 6.59
CA ASP A 230 -11.04 -19.98 6.74
C ASP A 230 -10.17 -20.95 7.54
N GLY A 231 -10.42 -21.06 8.85
CA GLY A 231 -9.67 -21.96 9.73
C GLY A 231 -9.76 -23.45 9.41
N SER A 232 -10.58 -23.88 8.44
CA SER A 232 -10.59 -25.26 7.93
C SER A 232 -9.45 -25.55 6.94
N LEU A 233 -8.81 -24.52 6.39
CA LEU A 233 -7.69 -24.66 5.46
C LEU A 233 -6.36 -24.71 6.20
N ALA A 234 -5.38 -25.36 5.59
CA ALA A 234 -4.01 -25.36 6.08
C ALA A 234 -3.41 -23.93 6.03
N VAL A 235 -2.54 -23.61 7.00
CA VAL A 235 -1.92 -22.29 7.12
C VAL A 235 -1.13 -21.93 5.86
N GLU A 236 -0.49 -22.91 5.23
CA GLU A 236 0.28 -22.75 4.00
C GLU A 236 -0.59 -22.31 2.82
N CYS A 237 -1.88 -22.70 2.80
CA CYS A 237 -2.81 -22.24 1.76
C CYS A 237 -3.06 -20.73 1.86
N HIS A 238 -3.24 -20.25 3.09
CA HIS A 238 -3.35 -18.82 3.35
C HIS A 238 -2.03 -18.09 3.05
N GLN A 239 -0.88 -18.69 3.36
CA GLN A 239 0.43 -18.11 3.07
C GLN A 239 0.63 -17.91 1.56
N ARG A 240 0.37 -18.95 0.76
CA ARG A 240 0.48 -18.86 -0.71
C ARG A 240 -0.45 -17.80 -1.29
N ALA A 241 -1.71 -17.78 -0.85
CA ALA A 241 -2.68 -16.77 -1.28
C ALA A 241 -2.25 -15.33 -0.95
N ILE A 242 -1.79 -15.09 0.28
CA ILE A 242 -1.33 -13.76 0.72
C ILE A 242 -0.07 -13.32 -0.02
N VAL A 243 0.89 -14.22 -0.22
CA VAL A 243 2.14 -13.88 -0.93
C VAL A 243 1.84 -13.53 -2.38
N LEU A 244 0.99 -14.29 -3.09
CA LEU A 244 0.53 -13.90 -4.44
C LEU A 244 -0.14 -12.51 -4.42
N PHE A 245 -1.08 -12.31 -3.51
CA PHE A 245 -1.87 -11.07 -3.42
C PHE A 245 -0.98 -9.85 -3.17
N ILE A 246 -0.18 -9.89 -2.10
CA ILE A 246 0.69 -8.79 -1.68
C ILE A 246 1.78 -8.55 -2.73
N MET A 247 2.45 -9.59 -3.24
CA MET A 247 3.52 -9.40 -4.22
C MET A 247 3.01 -8.88 -5.57
N SER A 248 1.78 -9.19 -5.97
CA SER A 248 1.16 -8.58 -7.16
C SER A 248 0.97 -7.06 -6.99
N ILE A 249 0.61 -6.63 -5.78
CA ILE A 249 0.42 -5.20 -5.44
C ILE A 249 1.76 -4.45 -5.34
N LEU A 250 2.74 -5.05 -4.65
CA LEU A 250 4.04 -4.42 -4.38
C LEU A 250 4.92 -4.27 -5.64
N GLN A 251 4.59 -4.96 -6.73
CA GLN A 251 5.24 -4.74 -8.04
C GLN A 251 4.93 -3.37 -8.64
N THR A 252 3.86 -2.70 -8.21
CA THR A 252 3.53 -1.37 -8.72
C THR A 252 4.47 -0.31 -8.15
N GLU A 253 4.99 0.59 -9.00
CA GLU A 253 5.81 1.71 -8.53
C GLU A 253 5.08 2.59 -7.51
N MET A 254 3.75 2.66 -7.60
CA MET A 254 2.91 3.38 -6.63
C MET A 254 3.09 2.79 -5.23
N ALA A 255 2.97 1.47 -5.08
CA ALA A 255 3.15 0.80 -3.79
C ALA A 255 4.59 0.94 -3.27
N GLN A 256 5.59 0.88 -4.16
CA GLN A 256 7.00 0.97 -3.76
C GLN A 256 7.39 2.38 -3.30
N LYS A 257 7.02 3.41 -4.07
CA LYS A 257 7.43 4.79 -3.80
C LYS A 257 6.57 5.47 -2.76
N LYS A 258 5.24 5.38 -2.89
CA LYS A 258 4.29 6.05 -1.99
C LYS A 258 3.90 5.19 -0.79
N GLY A 259 4.06 3.88 -0.89
CA GLY A 259 3.61 2.94 0.14
C GLY A 259 2.15 2.55 -0.02
N ILE A 260 1.70 1.73 0.93
CA ILE A 260 0.34 1.23 1.05
C ILE A 260 -0.28 1.68 2.37
N VAL A 261 -1.60 1.82 2.38
CA VAL A 261 -2.41 2.00 3.60
C VAL A 261 -3.14 0.69 3.87
N ILE A 262 -3.09 0.21 5.11
CA ILE A 262 -3.83 -0.99 5.52
C ILE A 262 -4.97 -0.55 6.43
N VAL A 263 -6.17 -1.02 6.16
CA VAL A 263 -7.34 -0.80 7.02
C VAL A 263 -7.82 -2.16 7.50
N MET A 264 -7.77 -2.38 8.80
CA MET A 264 -8.19 -3.59 9.46
C MET A 264 -9.53 -3.33 10.17
N TRP A 265 -10.47 -4.26 10.11
CA TRP A 265 -11.73 -4.10 10.84
C TRP A 265 -12.22 -5.38 11.49
N TRP A 266 -13.01 -5.17 12.55
CA TRP A 266 -13.82 -6.20 13.19
C TRP A 266 -15.24 -5.65 13.41
N SER A 267 -16.24 -6.38 12.92
CA SER A 267 -17.65 -6.00 12.97
C SER A 267 -18.53 -7.21 13.29
N GLY A 268 -19.21 -7.18 14.44
CA GLY A 268 -20.21 -8.17 14.82
C GLY A 268 -19.68 -9.45 15.46
N GLN A 269 -18.37 -9.61 15.63
CA GLN A 269 -17.77 -10.79 16.27
C GLN A 269 -17.71 -10.69 17.79
N SER A 270 -17.65 -11.84 18.46
CA SER A 270 -17.35 -11.91 19.90
C SER A 270 -15.87 -11.62 20.18
N LEU A 271 -15.55 -11.23 21.43
CA LEU A 271 -14.17 -10.99 21.86
C LEU A 271 -13.23 -12.16 21.51
N LEU A 272 -13.69 -13.39 21.77
CA LEU A 272 -12.92 -14.61 21.52
C LEU A 272 -12.62 -14.79 20.02
N GLN A 273 -13.61 -14.56 19.15
CA GLN A 273 -13.42 -14.65 17.71
C GLN A 273 -12.43 -13.60 17.19
N VAL A 274 -12.50 -12.37 17.72
CA VAL A 274 -11.53 -11.32 17.38
C VAL A 274 -10.13 -11.73 17.82
N GLN A 275 -9.95 -12.17 19.07
CA GLN A 275 -8.66 -12.65 19.59
C GLN A 275 -8.07 -13.78 18.73
N GLN A 276 -8.86 -14.81 18.44
CA GLN A 276 -8.47 -15.93 17.57
C GLN A 276 -8.03 -15.44 16.20
N SER A 277 -8.79 -14.55 15.57
CA SER A 277 -8.45 -14.02 14.24
C SER A 277 -7.15 -13.19 14.23
N ILE A 278 -6.84 -12.45 15.31
CA ILE A 278 -5.57 -11.73 15.44
C ILE A 278 -4.40 -12.71 15.54
N PHE A 279 -4.52 -13.75 16.37
CA PHE A 279 -3.50 -14.80 16.47
C PHE A 279 -3.26 -15.51 15.16
N THR A 280 -4.33 -15.93 14.48
CA THR A 280 -4.24 -16.58 13.16
C THR A 280 -3.50 -15.68 12.17
N GLN A 281 -3.84 -14.39 12.12
CA GLN A 281 -3.17 -13.43 11.25
C GLN A 281 -1.70 -13.21 11.65
N ALA A 282 -1.37 -13.20 12.93
CA ALA A 282 -0.01 -13.07 13.42
C ALA A 282 0.84 -14.30 13.04
N GLN A 283 0.33 -15.51 13.25
CA GLN A 283 0.99 -16.77 12.90
C GLN A 283 1.26 -16.85 11.39
N LEU A 284 0.26 -16.50 10.59
CA LEU A 284 0.32 -16.45 9.15
C LEU A 284 1.45 -15.54 8.64
N MET A 285 1.58 -14.36 9.25
CA MET A 285 2.55 -13.35 8.83
C MET A 285 3.93 -13.50 9.49
N LYS A 286 4.07 -14.21 10.62
CA LYS A 286 5.32 -14.28 11.41
C LYS A 286 6.53 -14.61 10.54
N LYS A 287 6.43 -15.67 9.75
CA LYS A 287 7.51 -16.14 8.86
C LYS A 287 7.67 -15.30 7.60
N LEU A 288 6.56 -14.85 7.02
CA LEU A 288 6.55 -14.16 5.73
C LEU A 288 7.06 -12.71 5.82
N ARG A 289 6.67 -12.01 6.90
CA ARG A 289 6.83 -10.57 7.07
C ARG A 289 8.27 -10.05 6.88
N PRO A 290 9.33 -10.71 7.37
CA PRO A 290 10.70 -10.25 7.16
C PRO A 290 11.14 -10.27 5.70
N GLY A 291 10.56 -11.12 4.85
CA GLY A 291 10.89 -11.22 3.42
C GLY A 291 9.95 -10.46 2.48
N ILE A 292 8.98 -9.70 2.98
CA ILE A 292 8.04 -8.94 2.13
C ILE A 292 8.55 -7.48 1.98
N PRO A 293 8.84 -7.01 0.75
CA PRO A 293 9.36 -5.66 0.50
C PRO A 293 8.25 -4.61 0.50
N ARG A 294 7.70 -4.30 1.67
CA ARG A 294 6.57 -3.36 1.81
C ARG A 294 7.00 -2.04 2.43
N LYS A 295 6.46 -0.95 1.89
CA LYS A 295 6.42 0.37 2.55
C LYS A 295 5.01 0.61 3.06
N VAL A 296 4.79 0.45 4.37
CA VAL A 296 3.47 0.72 4.97
C VAL A 296 3.44 2.16 5.45
N ALA A 297 2.55 2.96 4.88
CA ALA A 297 2.47 4.37 5.20
C ALA A 297 1.58 4.64 6.43
N GLY A 298 0.50 3.87 6.57
CA GLY A 298 -0.44 3.96 7.69
C GLY A 298 -1.24 2.67 7.87
N VAL A 299 -1.63 2.39 9.12
CA VAL A 299 -2.53 1.30 9.47
C VAL A 299 -3.71 1.85 10.26
N HIS A 300 -4.93 1.64 9.78
CA HIS A 300 -6.15 2.06 10.46
C HIS A 300 -6.86 0.83 11.00
N ILE A 301 -7.05 0.75 12.31
CA ILE A 301 -7.77 -0.34 12.97
C ILE A 301 -9.16 0.18 13.33
N LEU A 302 -10.21 -0.46 12.82
CA LEU A 302 -11.60 -0.09 13.04
C LEU A 302 -12.24 -1.07 14.01
N LEU A 303 -12.63 -0.58 15.18
CA LEU A 303 -13.27 -1.36 16.23
C LEU A 303 -14.68 -0.81 16.46
N SER A 304 -15.68 -1.56 15.98
CA SER A 304 -17.11 -1.19 16.08
C SER A 304 -17.66 -1.21 17.50
N GLN A 305 -16.90 -1.74 18.47
CA GLN A 305 -17.37 -2.04 19.81
C GLN A 305 -16.32 -1.64 20.84
N LYS A 306 -16.70 -0.80 21.81
CA LYS A 306 -15.78 -0.26 22.84
C LYS A 306 -15.18 -1.35 23.73
N PHE A 307 -15.83 -2.51 23.90
CA PHE A 307 -15.28 -3.61 24.69
C PHE A 307 -14.06 -4.27 24.01
N LEU A 308 -13.78 -3.97 22.74
CA LEU A 308 -12.59 -4.46 22.04
C LEU A 308 -11.34 -3.60 22.32
N ARG A 309 -11.46 -2.51 23.09
CA ARG A 309 -10.33 -1.68 23.53
C ARG A 309 -9.16 -2.47 24.14
N PRO A 310 -9.39 -3.45 25.03
CA PRO A 310 -8.32 -4.29 25.60
C PRO A 310 -7.46 -5.01 24.55
N LEU A 311 -7.99 -5.23 23.34
CA LEU A 311 -7.27 -5.92 22.28
C LEU A 311 -6.25 -5.04 21.57
N VAL A 312 -6.33 -3.72 21.72
CA VAL A 312 -5.40 -2.78 21.07
C VAL A 312 -3.98 -3.11 21.44
N GLY A 313 -3.69 -3.26 22.74
CA GLY A 313 -2.34 -3.57 23.18
C GLY A 313 -1.79 -4.87 22.59
N GLY A 314 -2.62 -5.92 22.53
CA GLY A 314 -2.23 -7.16 21.88
C GLY A 314 -2.02 -7.02 20.37
N ILE A 315 -2.83 -6.23 19.66
CA ILE A 315 -2.61 -5.96 18.23
C ILE A 315 -1.27 -5.22 18.02
N HIS A 316 -0.97 -4.21 18.84
CA HIS A 316 0.30 -3.50 18.77
C HIS A 316 1.51 -4.44 19.02
N TRP A 317 1.37 -5.41 19.92
CA TRP A 317 2.41 -6.40 20.20
C TRP A 317 2.84 -7.21 18.95
N PHE A 318 1.88 -7.71 18.17
CA PHE A 318 2.15 -8.52 16.97
C PHE A 318 2.78 -7.75 15.81
N LEU A 319 2.82 -6.42 15.90
CA LEU A 319 3.30 -5.52 14.86
C LEU A 319 4.70 -5.00 15.22
N HIS A 320 5.51 -4.81 14.18
CA HIS A 320 6.88 -4.31 14.32
C HIS A 320 6.88 -2.85 14.81
N GLU A 321 7.92 -2.45 15.55
CA GLU A 321 8.08 -1.11 16.15
C GLU A 321 7.80 0.04 15.17
N GLU A 322 8.47 0.04 14.00
CA GLU A 322 8.26 1.06 12.96
C GLU A 322 6.80 1.18 12.50
N LEU A 323 6.02 0.09 12.60
CA LEU A 323 4.62 0.08 12.22
C LEU A 323 3.73 0.63 13.32
N ARG A 324 4.11 0.50 14.60
CA ARG A 324 3.29 0.96 15.73
C ARG A 324 3.05 2.46 15.71
N ALA A 325 4.08 3.25 15.39
CA ALA A 325 3.94 4.70 15.20
C ALA A 325 2.94 5.08 14.09
N ARG A 326 2.72 4.16 13.13
CA ARG A 326 1.86 4.31 11.96
C ARG A 326 0.43 3.79 12.16
N ILE A 327 0.12 3.24 13.34
CA ILE A 327 -1.21 2.72 13.66
C ILE A 327 -2.10 3.85 14.18
N ARG A 328 -3.35 3.87 13.71
CA ARG A 328 -4.44 4.65 14.30
C ARG A 328 -5.61 3.72 14.57
N VAL A 329 -6.04 3.66 15.82
CA VAL A 329 -7.20 2.89 16.24
C VAL A 329 -8.41 3.82 16.31
N HIS A 330 -9.49 3.42 15.66
CA HIS A 330 -10.75 4.15 15.58
C HIS A 330 -11.84 3.35 16.28
N PHE A 331 -12.63 4.02 17.10
CA PHE A 331 -13.78 3.46 17.79
C PHE A 331 -15.04 4.22 17.41
N GLY A 332 -16.12 3.50 17.16
CA GLY A 332 -17.40 4.13 16.88
C GLY A 332 -18.36 3.19 16.19
N ASP A 333 -19.55 3.69 15.89
CA ASP A 333 -20.45 3.01 14.97
C ASP A 333 -19.95 3.08 13.51
N PHE A 334 -20.70 2.47 12.60
CA PHE A 334 -20.30 2.37 11.20
C PHE A 334 -20.08 3.74 10.52
N GLU A 335 -20.93 4.73 10.81
CA GLU A 335 -20.82 6.07 10.20
C GLU A 335 -19.70 6.89 10.85
N GLU A 336 -19.50 6.76 12.16
CA GLU A 336 -18.35 7.36 12.87
C GLU A 336 -17.01 6.83 12.34
N LEU A 337 -16.89 5.52 12.16
CA LEU A 337 -15.67 4.89 11.61
C LEU A 337 -15.43 5.30 10.15
N LYS A 338 -16.50 5.41 9.36
CA LYS A 338 -16.44 5.89 7.98
C LYS A 338 -15.96 7.35 7.92
N PHE A 339 -16.54 8.20 8.75
CA PHE A 339 -16.13 9.60 8.86
C PHE A 339 -14.67 9.70 9.30
N ALA A 340 -14.24 8.93 10.29
CA ALA A 340 -12.85 8.89 10.73
C ALA A 340 -11.89 8.55 9.58
N LEU A 341 -12.16 7.50 8.78
CA LEU A 341 -11.33 7.19 7.62
C LEU A 341 -11.25 8.34 6.59
N GLN A 342 -12.37 9.04 6.36
CA GLN A 342 -12.41 10.18 5.45
C GLN A 342 -11.52 11.33 5.93
N THR A 343 -11.36 11.56 7.24
CA THR A 343 -10.44 12.60 7.75
C THR A 343 -8.97 12.28 7.48
N PHE A 344 -8.64 11.02 7.22
CA PHE A 344 -7.30 10.59 6.76
C PHE A 344 -7.20 10.50 5.23
N GLY A 345 -8.22 10.97 4.51
CA GLY A 345 -8.26 10.95 3.05
C GLY A 345 -8.46 9.56 2.46
N ILE A 346 -8.97 8.59 3.23
CA ILE A 346 -9.23 7.22 2.75
C ILE A 346 -10.65 7.15 2.18
N PRO A 347 -10.83 6.69 0.93
CA PRO A 347 -12.15 6.58 0.32
C PRO A 347 -12.96 5.46 0.99
N THR A 348 -14.23 5.76 1.30
CA THR A 348 -15.12 4.84 2.02
C THR A 348 -16.39 4.47 1.24
N ASP A 349 -16.59 5.05 0.06
CA ASP A 349 -17.75 4.84 -0.80
C ASP A 349 -17.84 3.39 -1.32
N ARG A 350 -16.69 2.72 -1.43
CA ARG A 350 -16.56 1.33 -1.92
C ARG A 350 -15.81 0.43 -0.95
N PHE A 351 -15.91 0.73 0.35
CA PHE A 351 -15.26 -0.08 1.36
C PHE A 351 -15.96 -1.44 1.52
N PRO A 352 -15.22 -2.56 1.68
CA PRO A 352 -15.85 -3.87 1.80
C PRO A 352 -16.62 -4.13 3.10
N PHE A 353 -16.35 -3.41 4.19
CA PHE A 353 -17.07 -3.65 5.43
C PHE A 353 -18.48 -3.04 5.37
N ARG A 354 -19.42 -3.73 5.99
CA ARG A 354 -20.83 -3.36 6.08
C ARG A 354 -21.24 -3.19 7.56
N PRO A 355 -22.37 -2.51 7.83
CA PRO A 355 -22.93 -2.45 9.18
C PRO A 355 -23.12 -3.83 9.80
N LYS A 356 -23.11 -3.87 11.13
CA LYS A 356 -23.19 -5.05 12.01
C LYS A 356 -23.94 -6.26 11.39
N ASN A 357 -23.23 -7.39 11.30
CA ASN A 357 -23.72 -8.70 10.85
C ASN A 357 -24.07 -8.82 9.35
N GLU A 358 -23.92 -7.76 8.56
CA GLU A 358 -23.98 -7.89 7.11
C GLU A 358 -22.70 -8.55 6.58
N PRO A 359 -22.81 -9.42 5.57
CA PRO A 359 -21.64 -9.98 4.92
C PRO A 359 -20.81 -8.86 4.30
N ILE A 360 -19.49 -9.06 4.27
CA ILE A 360 -18.59 -8.14 3.58
C ILE A 360 -18.92 -8.07 2.09
N GLU A 361 -18.76 -6.90 1.49
CA GLU A 361 -18.86 -6.73 0.04
C GLU A 361 -17.70 -7.45 -0.63
N MET A 362 -18.02 -8.21 -1.68
CA MET A 362 -17.09 -9.13 -2.35
C MET A 362 -17.00 -8.89 -3.85
N GLU A 363 -17.95 -8.14 -4.43
CA GLU A 363 -18.05 -7.97 -5.88
C GLU A 363 -16.73 -7.50 -6.50
N HIS A 364 -16.17 -6.39 -5.98
CA HIS A 364 -14.91 -5.84 -6.49
C HIS A 364 -13.71 -6.76 -6.28
N HIS A 365 -13.65 -7.47 -5.15
CA HIS A 365 -12.57 -8.41 -4.89
C HIS A 365 -12.61 -9.58 -5.86
N LEU A 366 -13.79 -10.17 -6.07
CA LEU A 366 -13.94 -11.29 -6.99
C LEU A 366 -13.69 -10.86 -8.45
N GLN A 367 -14.14 -9.67 -8.85
CA GLN A 367 -13.80 -9.07 -10.15
C GLN A 367 -12.29 -8.90 -10.31
N CYS A 368 -11.61 -8.37 -9.29
CA CYS A 368 -10.15 -8.22 -9.29
C CYS A 368 -9.45 -9.57 -9.48
N ILE A 369 -9.78 -10.59 -8.69
CA ILE A 369 -9.18 -11.93 -8.81
C ILE A 369 -9.50 -12.58 -10.17
N GLN A 370 -10.73 -12.42 -10.69
CA GLN A 370 -11.09 -12.91 -12.02
C GLN A 370 -10.26 -12.23 -13.12
N SER A 371 -10.03 -10.92 -13.01
CA SER A 371 -9.19 -10.19 -13.97
C SER A 371 -7.76 -10.73 -14.00
N TRP A 372 -7.21 -11.17 -12.86
CA TRP A 372 -5.87 -11.75 -12.78
C TRP A 372 -5.78 -13.07 -13.55
N SER A 373 -6.80 -13.93 -13.44
CA SER A 373 -6.89 -15.16 -14.24
C SER A 373 -7.00 -14.85 -15.74
N LYS A 374 -7.85 -13.89 -16.14
CA LYS A 374 -8.00 -13.49 -17.55
C LYS A 374 -6.70 -12.93 -18.13
N GLN A 375 -5.95 -12.14 -17.38
CA GLN A 375 -4.65 -11.63 -17.82
C GLN A 375 -3.68 -12.78 -18.13
N GLU A 376 -3.63 -13.79 -17.26
CA GLU A 376 -2.78 -14.96 -17.47
C GLU A 376 -3.21 -15.78 -18.70
N GLU A 377 -4.52 -15.96 -18.92
CA GLU A 377 -5.07 -16.60 -20.12
C GLU A 377 -4.72 -15.84 -21.42
N LYS A 378 -4.66 -14.50 -21.36
CA LYS A 378 -4.17 -13.64 -22.46
C LYS A 378 -2.66 -13.75 -22.69
N GLY A 379 -1.94 -14.54 -21.88
CA GLY A 379 -0.50 -14.75 -21.99
C GLY A 379 0.36 -13.78 -21.17
N ASN A 380 -0.23 -12.93 -20.32
CA ASN A 380 0.57 -12.07 -19.44
C ASN A 380 1.36 -12.93 -18.45
N THR A 381 2.64 -12.59 -18.31
CA THR A 381 3.55 -13.26 -17.38
C THR A 381 3.49 -12.70 -15.96
N SER A 382 2.77 -11.59 -15.77
CA SER A 382 2.57 -10.87 -14.51
C SER A 382 1.17 -10.25 -14.40
N ILE A 383 0.69 -10.09 -13.18
CA ILE A 383 -0.56 -9.39 -12.86
C ILE A 383 -0.30 -7.87 -12.91
N ASP A 384 -0.90 -7.18 -13.87
CA ASP A 384 -0.90 -5.71 -13.93
C ASP A 384 -2.08 -5.15 -13.13
N ILE A 385 -1.78 -4.31 -12.15
CA ILE A 385 -2.76 -3.68 -11.27
C ILE A 385 -2.80 -2.18 -11.60
N ILE A 386 -3.87 -1.78 -12.27
CA ILE A 386 -4.11 -0.39 -12.63
C ILE A 386 -5.30 0.13 -11.82
N ILE A 387 -5.01 1.06 -10.90
CA ILE A 387 -6.02 1.87 -10.23
C ILE A 387 -6.01 3.29 -10.82
N PRO A 388 -7.17 3.83 -11.22
CA PRO A 388 -7.30 5.21 -11.68
C PRO A 388 -6.78 6.21 -10.65
N ARG A 389 -5.93 7.11 -11.10
CA ARG A 389 -5.43 8.25 -10.32
C ARG A 389 -6.26 9.49 -10.62
N ARG A 390 -6.18 10.48 -9.74
CA ARG A 390 -6.89 11.77 -9.84
C ARG A 390 -6.80 12.42 -11.23
N PHE A 391 -5.64 12.34 -11.90
CA PHE A 391 -5.40 12.99 -13.19
C PHE A 391 -5.49 12.04 -14.40
N ASP A 392 -5.88 10.78 -14.20
CA ASP A 392 -6.13 9.86 -15.31
C ASP A 392 -7.42 10.23 -16.07
N VAL A 393 -7.37 10.11 -17.38
CA VAL A 393 -8.51 10.33 -18.29
C VAL A 393 -9.21 9.00 -18.53
N LEU A 394 -10.45 8.89 -18.07
CA LEU A 394 -11.21 7.65 -18.08
C LEU A 394 -12.16 7.57 -19.28
N PHE A 395 -12.15 6.43 -19.95
CA PHE A 395 -13.12 6.04 -20.96
C PHE A 395 -14.37 5.47 -20.30
N GLY A 396 -15.46 5.43 -21.07
CA GLY A 396 -16.76 5.00 -20.58
C GLY A 396 -17.84 6.07 -20.70
N ARG A 397 -19.07 5.65 -20.46
CA ARG A 397 -20.28 6.49 -20.44
C ARG A 397 -20.73 6.66 -18.98
N GLY A 398 -21.37 7.78 -18.68
CA GLY A 398 -21.97 8.01 -17.36
C GLY A 398 -21.34 9.17 -16.58
N LEU A 399 -22.03 9.55 -15.51
CA LEU A 399 -21.73 10.74 -14.71
C LEU A 399 -20.39 10.62 -13.98
N HIS A 400 -20.09 9.46 -13.40
CA HIS A 400 -18.85 9.23 -12.64
C HIS A 400 -17.60 9.43 -13.51
N THR A 401 -17.56 8.80 -14.69
CA THR A 401 -16.47 9.01 -15.67
C THR A 401 -16.41 10.45 -16.15
N ARG A 402 -17.55 11.09 -16.44
CA ARG A 402 -17.57 12.49 -16.92
C ARG A 402 -17.04 13.47 -15.87
N ASN A 403 -17.40 13.27 -14.61
CA ASN A 403 -17.03 14.14 -13.50
C ASN A 403 -15.68 13.77 -12.88
N HIS A 404 -15.00 12.73 -13.38
CA HIS A 404 -13.66 12.39 -12.94
C HIS A 404 -12.71 13.58 -13.16
N THR A 405 -11.86 13.87 -12.18
CA THR A 405 -11.00 15.08 -12.21
C THR A 405 -10.12 15.13 -13.46
N GLY A 406 -9.54 14.01 -13.89
CA GLY A 406 -8.75 13.95 -15.12
C GLY A 406 -9.56 14.22 -16.39
N ASN A 407 -10.85 13.83 -16.44
CA ASN A 407 -11.72 14.13 -17.58
C ASN A 407 -12.11 15.61 -17.63
N LEU A 408 -12.43 16.20 -16.47
CA LEU A 408 -12.70 17.63 -16.36
C LEU A 408 -11.48 18.46 -16.76
N ARG A 409 -10.29 18.06 -16.29
CA ARG A 409 -9.02 18.69 -16.66
C ARG A 409 -8.73 18.57 -18.17
N ALA A 410 -8.89 17.38 -18.75
CA ALA A 410 -8.70 17.17 -20.18
C ALA A 410 -9.69 17.99 -21.03
N ALA A 411 -10.94 18.09 -20.59
CA ALA A 411 -11.94 18.92 -21.24
C ALA A 411 -11.56 20.42 -21.19
N HIS A 412 -11.07 20.89 -20.04
CA HIS A 412 -10.60 22.28 -19.90
C HIS A 412 -9.39 22.57 -20.79
N ILE A 413 -8.40 21.68 -20.84
CA ILE A 413 -7.24 21.83 -21.74
C ILE A 413 -7.71 21.85 -23.20
N ALA A 414 -8.62 20.96 -23.60
CA ALA A 414 -9.17 20.99 -24.95
C ALA A 414 -9.87 22.33 -25.25
N ASP A 415 -10.59 22.89 -24.29
CA ASP A 415 -11.25 24.18 -24.43
C ASP A 415 -10.26 25.35 -24.66
N MET A 416 -9.11 25.35 -23.96
CA MET A 416 -8.04 26.34 -24.17
C MET A 416 -7.46 26.32 -25.59
N PHE A 417 -7.53 25.18 -26.29
CA PHE A 417 -7.06 25.02 -27.65
C PHE A 417 -8.18 25.15 -28.70
N ARG A 418 -9.42 25.47 -28.29
CA ARG A 418 -10.60 25.45 -29.14
C ARG A 418 -10.48 26.33 -30.38
N ASP A 419 -10.15 27.61 -30.22
CA ASP A 419 -10.11 28.55 -31.34
C ASP A 419 -9.10 28.10 -32.40
N LYS A 420 -7.92 27.65 -31.94
CA LYS A 420 -6.88 27.08 -32.81
C LYS A 420 -7.36 25.81 -33.50
N TYR A 421 -8.09 24.95 -32.78
CA TYR A 421 -8.64 23.71 -33.34
C TYR A 421 -9.74 23.98 -34.37
N GLU A 422 -10.61 24.96 -34.15
CA GLU A 422 -11.72 25.27 -35.07
C GLU A 422 -11.23 25.92 -36.36
N ALA A 423 -10.24 26.80 -36.28
CA ALA A 423 -9.58 27.42 -37.43
C ALA A 423 -8.69 26.45 -38.23
N ALA A 424 -8.25 25.34 -37.61
CA ALA A 424 -7.29 24.41 -38.18
C ALA A 424 -7.83 23.49 -39.29
N GLY A 425 -6.95 23.15 -40.23
CA GLY A 425 -7.15 22.10 -41.22
C GLY A 425 -7.15 20.68 -40.62
N LYS A 426 -7.41 19.67 -41.45
CA LYS A 426 -7.50 18.26 -40.99
C LYS A 426 -6.21 17.78 -40.30
N TYR A 427 -5.05 18.08 -40.87
CA TYR A 427 -3.75 17.67 -40.32
C TYR A 427 -3.41 18.41 -39.03
N GLU A 428 -3.67 19.72 -38.99
CA GLU A 428 -3.43 20.56 -37.82
C GLU A 428 -4.33 20.18 -36.63
N LYS A 429 -5.58 19.79 -36.87
CA LYS A 429 -6.48 19.26 -35.84
C LYS A 429 -5.92 18.01 -35.16
N THR A 430 -5.34 17.11 -35.95
CA THR A 430 -4.67 15.91 -35.43
C THR A 430 -3.47 16.31 -34.56
N ALA A 431 -2.62 17.24 -35.04
CA ALA A 431 -1.46 17.71 -34.30
C ALA A 431 -1.84 18.40 -32.97
N ILE A 432 -2.92 19.18 -32.95
CA ILE A 432 -3.44 19.81 -31.73
C ILE A 432 -3.91 18.74 -30.72
N ALA A 433 -4.67 17.75 -31.18
CA ALA A 433 -5.14 16.67 -30.32
C ALA A 433 -3.97 15.85 -29.75
N GLU A 434 -2.95 15.55 -30.55
CA GLU A 434 -1.73 14.88 -30.12
C GLU A 434 -0.95 15.71 -29.10
N ARG A 435 -0.84 17.03 -29.30
CA ARG A 435 -0.19 17.93 -28.33
C ARG A 435 -0.89 17.90 -26.97
N ILE A 436 -2.23 17.85 -26.94
CA ILE A 436 -2.99 17.74 -25.69
C ILE A 436 -2.75 16.40 -25.01
N VAL A 437 -2.72 15.29 -25.76
CA VAL A 437 -2.36 13.97 -25.21
C VAL A 437 -0.97 14.02 -24.58
N THR A 438 0.00 14.66 -25.24
CA THR A 438 1.36 14.85 -24.71
C THR A 438 1.36 15.65 -23.41
N ILE A 439 0.67 16.80 -23.35
CA ILE A 439 0.56 17.61 -22.12
C ILE A 439 0.00 16.79 -20.94
N ILE A 440 -1.03 15.97 -21.20
CA ILE A 440 -1.64 15.13 -20.16
C ILE A 440 -0.63 14.10 -19.65
N ARG A 441 0.13 13.46 -20.55
CA ARG A 441 1.15 12.47 -20.19
C ARG A 441 2.36 13.08 -19.47
N GLU A 442 2.83 14.24 -19.92
CA GLU A 442 3.89 15.02 -19.25
C GLU A 442 3.47 15.41 -17.83
N SER A 443 2.17 15.56 -17.58
CA SER A 443 1.60 15.78 -16.24
C SER A 443 1.25 14.48 -15.51
N HIS A 444 1.85 13.34 -15.89
CA HIS A 444 1.61 12.00 -15.33
C HIS A 444 0.17 11.46 -15.44
N GLY A 445 -0.67 12.03 -16.31
CA GLY A 445 -2.00 11.53 -16.61
C GLY A 445 -1.97 10.39 -17.63
N ARG A 446 -2.70 9.30 -17.35
CA ARG A 446 -2.86 8.17 -18.27
C ARG A 446 -4.26 8.18 -18.86
N PHE A 447 -4.41 7.53 -20.01
CA PHE A 447 -5.72 7.31 -20.62
C PHE A 447 -6.11 5.85 -20.38
N LEU A 448 -7.22 5.64 -19.66
CA LEU A 448 -7.61 4.31 -19.17
C LEU A 448 -9.01 3.93 -19.63
N LYS A 449 -9.20 2.66 -20.00
CA LYS A 449 -10.49 2.07 -20.35
C LYS A 449 -10.76 0.88 -19.43
N TRP A 450 -12.02 0.72 -19.02
CA TRP A 450 -12.46 -0.44 -18.27
C TRP A 450 -12.89 -1.53 -19.25
N GLU A 451 -12.22 -2.67 -19.21
CA GLU A 451 -12.43 -3.83 -20.08
C GLU A 451 -12.04 -5.10 -19.30
N ASP A 452 -12.80 -6.20 -19.48
CA ASP A 452 -12.55 -7.49 -18.80
C ASP A 452 -12.40 -7.42 -17.27
N ASP A 453 -13.15 -6.54 -16.62
CA ASP A 453 -13.13 -6.29 -15.17
C ASP A 453 -11.80 -5.70 -14.64
N ALA A 454 -11.03 -5.07 -15.53
CA ALA A 454 -9.81 -4.34 -15.19
C ALA A 454 -9.71 -3.00 -15.93
N TRP A 455 -8.87 -2.11 -15.39
CA TRP A 455 -8.44 -0.93 -16.12
C TRP A 455 -7.24 -1.28 -17.01
N GLU A 456 -7.32 -0.92 -18.29
CA GLU A 456 -6.24 -1.09 -19.24
C GLU A 456 -5.81 0.28 -19.81
N ARG A 457 -4.52 0.43 -20.13
CA ARG A 457 -4.00 1.62 -20.80
C ARG A 457 -4.40 1.59 -22.26
N VAL A 458 -4.93 2.70 -22.77
CA VAL A 458 -5.27 2.80 -24.19
C VAL A 458 -4.08 3.27 -25.01
N ASP A 459 -4.09 2.93 -26.29
CA ASP A 459 -3.08 3.37 -27.26
C ASP A 459 -3.17 4.88 -27.57
N GLN A 460 -2.18 5.35 -28.33
CA GLN A 460 -2.10 6.76 -28.74
C GLN A 460 -3.32 7.20 -29.56
N GLU A 461 -3.82 6.32 -30.43
CA GLU A 461 -4.93 6.64 -31.32
C GLU A 461 -6.24 6.81 -30.56
N ALA A 462 -6.57 5.90 -29.65
CA ALA A 462 -7.73 5.98 -28.79
C ALA A 462 -7.67 7.23 -27.90
N ALA A 463 -6.50 7.53 -27.32
CA ALA A 463 -6.29 8.75 -26.53
C ALA A 463 -6.56 10.02 -27.35
N ARG A 464 -6.03 10.11 -28.57
CA ARG A 464 -6.28 11.23 -29.51
C ARG A 464 -7.77 11.35 -29.88
N ASN A 465 -8.43 10.22 -30.13
CA ASN A 465 -9.86 10.20 -30.45
C ASN A 465 -10.72 10.68 -29.28
N LYS A 466 -10.34 10.34 -28.05
CA LYS A 466 -10.96 10.86 -26.82
C LYS A 466 -10.82 12.39 -26.71
N ILE A 467 -9.65 12.94 -27.02
CA ILE A 467 -9.44 14.40 -27.08
C ILE A 467 -10.32 15.05 -28.14
N SER A 468 -10.37 14.47 -29.34
CA SER A 468 -11.24 14.94 -30.42
C SER A 468 -12.73 14.95 -30.01
N HIS A 469 -13.15 14.02 -29.15
CA HIS A 469 -14.50 13.98 -28.61
C HIS A 469 -14.81 15.14 -27.65
N PHE A 470 -13.83 15.61 -26.86
CA PHE A 470 -14.03 16.79 -26.01
C PHE A 470 -14.33 18.04 -26.85
N PHE A 471 -13.63 18.25 -27.98
CA PHE A 471 -13.94 19.35 -28.90
C PHE A 471 -15.37 19.30 -29.44
N ARG A 472 -15.90 18.10 -29.71
CA ARG A 472 -17.26 17.87 -30.25
C ARG A 472 -18.35 18.05 -29.20
N ASN A 473 -18.12 17.66 -27.95
CA ASN A 473 -19.15 17.69 -26.91
C ASN A 473 -19.40 19.08 -26.32
N THR A 474 -18.38 19.94 -26.22
CA THR A 474 -18.56 21.30 -25.69
C THR A 474 -19.38 22.21 -26.62
N ARG A 475 -19.57 21.81 -27.88
CA ARG A 475 -20.44 22.50 -28.85
C ARG A 475 -21.91 22.58 -28.40
N ASN A 476 -22.35 21.70 -27.49
CA ASN A 476 -23.73 21.67 -26.99
C ASN A 476 -23.95 22.43 -25.67
N THR A 477 -22.91 23.03 -25.08
CA THR A 477 -23.02 23.81 -23.83
C THR A 477 -22.71 25.30 -24.00
N GLY A 478 -22.54 25.76 -25.25
CA GLY A 478 -22.38 27.18 -25.56
C GLY A 478 -23.72 27.92 -25.60
N CYS A 479 -23.78 29.02 -24.83
CA CYS A 479 -24.74 30.12 -24.81
C CYS A 479 -25.68 30.25 -26.04
N PRO A 480 -27.00 30.53 -25.86
CA PRO A 480 -27.94 30.64 -26.97
C PRO A 480 -27.45 31.66 -27.99
N SER A 481 -27.32 31.23 -29.24
CA SER A 481 -26.96 32.09 -30.36
C SER A 481 -27.95 33.25 -30.43
N LYS A 482 -27.39 34.46 -30.53
CA LYS A 482 -28.10 35.72 -30.79
C LYS A 482 -29.13 35.49 -31.91
N SER A 483 -30.41 35.54 -31.57
CA SER A 483 -31.48 35.62 -32.55
C SER A 483 -31.32 36.90 -33.36
N LYS A 484 -31.44 36.76 -34.68
CA LYS A 484 -31.44 37.85 -35.66
C LYS A 484 -32.45 38.92 -35.26
N ALA A 485 -31.99 40.16 -35.16
CA ALA A 485 -32.86 41.33 -35.08
C ALA A 485 -33.54 41.58 -36.43
N SER A 486 -34.86 41.75 -36.42
CA SER A 486 -35.64 42.46 -37.43
C SER A 486 -35.99 43.85 -36.89
N PRO A 487 -36.00 44.90 -37.73
CA PRO A 487 -36.10 46.28 -37.26
C PRO A 487 -37.56 46.74 -37.10
N SER A 488 -37.83 47.49 -36.04
CA SER A 488 -38.94 48.44 -36.04
C SER A 488 -38.66 49.60 -35.08
N ASP A 489 -38.77 50.80 -35.64
CA ASP A 489 -38.55 52.13 -35.06
C ASP A 489 -39.39 52.46 -33.82
N GLY A 490 -38.89 53.42 -33.03
CA GLY A 490 -39.70 54.19 -32.07
C GLY A 490 -38.93 54.76 -30.88
N SER A 491 -38.56 56.04 -30.98
CA SER A 491 -38.13 57.03 -29.95
C SER A 491 -38.78 56.86 -28.55
N THR A 492 -38.22 57.20 -27.38
CA THR A 492 -37.60 58.48 -26.94
C THR A 492 -37.03 58.35 -25.50
N SER A 493 -35.94 59.10 -25.20
CA SER A 493 -35.53 59.76 -23.93
C SER A 493 -35.25 59.01 -22.61
N GLY A 494 -34.00 59.17 -22.10
CA GLY A 494 -33.72 59.87 -20.82
C GLY A 494 -33.07 59.10 -19.64
N GLY A 495 -31.88 59.57 -19.19
CA GLY A 495 -31.33 59.47 -17.82
C GLY A 495 -30.54 58.20 -17.46
N GLU A 496 -29.19 58.23 -17.41
CA GLU A 496 -28.32 58.52 -16.24
C GLU A 496 -28.03 57.32 -15.29
N THR A 497 -26.78 56.83 -15.39
CA THR A 497 -25.82 56.36 -14.35
C THR A 497 -26.31 55.76 -13.01
N SER A 498 -25.87 54.51 -12.71
CA SER A 498 -24.86 54.17 -11.68
C SER A 498 -25.05 52.80 -10.98
N SER A 499 -23.89 52.22 -10.63
CA SER A 499 -23.57 51.19 -9.62
C SER A 499 -24.06 49.74 -9.76
N ASP A 500 -23.06 48.91 -10.05
CA ASP A 500 -22.92 47.49 -9.74
C ASP A 500 -23.09 47.16 -8.25
N GLY A 501 -23.53 45.92 -8.01
CA GLY A 501 -23.09 45.15 -6.83
C GLY A 501 -24.17 44.71 -5.85
N ASP A 502 -25.14 43.87 -6.24
CA ASP A 502 -25.89 43.06 -5.25
C ASP A 502 -26.64 41.80 -5.77
N SER A 503 -26.30 41.29 -6.96
CA SER A 503 -27.09 40.20 -7.59
C SER A 503 -26.57 38.77 -7.30
N LEU A 504 -25.31 38.60 -6.90
CA LEU A 504 -24.72 37.24 -6.78
C LEU A 504 -25.03 36.54 -5.44
N ALA A 505 -25.25 37.30 -4.36
CA ALA A 505 -25.50 36.75 -3.02
C ALA A 505 -26.95 36.21 -2.86
N SER A 506 -27.93 36.82 -3.51
CA SER A 506 -29.34 36.36 -3.41
C SER A 506 -29.63 35.11 -4.26
N ALA A 507 -28.85 34.86 -5.31
CA ALA A 507 -28.99 33.69 -6.18
C ALA A 507 -28.43 32.39 -5.55
N LEU A 508 -27.43 32.50 -4.66
CA LEU A 508 -26.84 31.35 -3.97
C LEU A 508 -27.66 30.90 -2.75
N SER A 509 -28.36 31.83 -2.09
CA SER A 509 -29.22 31.51 -0.93
C SER A 509 -30.53 30.80 -1.33
N LYS A 510 -31.12 31.14 -2.49
CA LYS A 510 -32.35 30.50 -2.97
C LYS A 510 -32.15 29.07 -3.51
N ARG A 511 -30.92 28.68 -3.85
CA ARG A 511 -30.61 27.33 -4.34
C ARG A 511 -30.31 26.34 -3.21
N ALA A 512 -29.92 26.83 -2.03
CA ALA A 512 -29.66 26.00 -0.85
C ALA A 512 -30.95 25.62 -0.08
N GLN A 513 -32.06 26.34 -0.30
CA GLN A 513 -33.33 26.09 0.40
C GLN A 513 -34.31 25.17 -0.36
N SER A 514 -34.01 24.79 -1.62
CA SER A 514 -34.86 23.85 -2.39
C SER A 514 -34.47 22.38 -2.28
N ASP A 515 -33.30 22.06 -1.70
CA ASP A 515 -32.80 20.68 -1.57
C ASP A 515 -33.10 20.02 -0.21
N SER A 516 -33.81 20.71 0.69
CA SER A 516 -34.20 20.17 2.00
C SER A 516 -35.72 19.99 2.10
N MET A 517 -36.28 18.97 1.42
CA MET A 517 -37.56 18.36 1.85
C MET A 517 -37.80 16.99 1.20
N GLN A 518 -37.74 15.95 2.05
CA GLN A 518 -38.46 14.67 2.01
C GLN A 518 -38.80 14.08 0.62
N GLN A 519 -38.02 13.10 0.17
CA GLN A 519 -38.53 12.08 -0.75
C GLN A 519 -38.66 10.73 -0.05
N SER A 520 -39.90 10.26 0.04
CA SER A 520 -40.33 9.07 0.78
C SER A 520 -39.78 7.74 0.19
N PRO A 521 -39.61 6.68 1.01
CA PRO A 521 -38.84 5.48 0.65
C PRO A 521 -39.44 4.56 -0.42
N GLN A 522 -40.61 4.85 -0.98
CA GLN A 522 -41.37 3.91 -1.81
C GLN A 522 -41.08 4.00 -3.32
N ARG A 523 -40.22 4.92 -3.78
CA ARG A 523 -39.88 5.05 -5.22
C ARG A 523 -38.60 4.34 -5.66
N ILE A 524 -37.78 3.86 -4.72
CA ILE A 524 -36.50 3.20 -5.04
C ILE A 524 -36.69 1.70 -5.39
N GLN A 525 -37.77 1.07 -4.92
CA GLN A 525 -38.03 -0.36 -5.18
C GLN A 525 -38.58 -0.71 -6.58
N LYS A 526 -38.97 0.27 -7.41
CA LYS A 526 -39.53 -0.02 -8.76
C LYS A 526 -38.51 0.00 -9.90
N ARG A 527 -37.22 0.24 -9.64
CA ARG A 527 -36.17 0.23 -10.68
C ARG A 527 -35.32 -1.04 -10.74
N TYR A 528 -35.51 -1.98 -9.80
CA TYR A 528 -34.72 -3.22 -9.69
C TYR A 528 -35.41 -4.49 -10.21
N GLN A 529 -36.52 -4.39 -10.94
CA GLN A 529 -37.25 -5.53 -11.52
C GLN A 529 -37.46 -5.44 -13.03
N ARG A 530 -36.53 -4.82 -13.78
CA ARG A 530 -36.68 -4.72 -15.25
C ARG A 530 -35.51 -5.13 -16.11
N ASP A 531 -34.44 -5.68 -15.53
CA ASP A 531 -33.37 -6.33 -16.29
C ASP A 531 -33.03 -7.67 -15.60
N SER A 532 -34.02 -8.59 -15.62
CA SER A 532 -33.81 -10.03 -15.44
C SER A 532 -33.72 -10.71 -16.80
#